data_AF-A0A959H7I9-F1
#
_entry.id   AF-A0A959H7I9-F1
#
_cell.length_a   1.000
_cell.length_b   1.000
_cell.length_c   1.000
_cell.angle_alpha   90.00
_cell.angle_beta   90.00
_cell.angle_gamma   90.00
#
_symmetry.space_group_name_H-M   'P 1'
#
loop_
_entity.id
_entity.type
_entity.pdbx_description
1 polymer ?
#
loop_
_entity_poly.entity_id
_entity_poly.type
_entity_poly.pdbx_seq_one_letter_code
_entity_poly.pdbx_strand_id
1 'polypeptide(L)'
;EYISRHLEQEDEAAQEMLPHYFEKYKTDGVEFEIYAGQSLLPKGQFDILQLSNLRLWQLMAMCTVTRQLAELKKQLPLPLDTAQMIFVYSNPIDIRFRMDEKRFDVDGAYNIRYEIIKKRVDKALVDGTEERLRAPGKLAIVYAAEKDRIEYMEYLRFLASRKLILPDIEELPIGKLQGVEGLRALRVTVDVGEQCCEG
;
A
#
# COMPACT_ATOMS: atom_id res chain seq x y z
N GLU A 1 -13.26 10.95 -5.76
CA GLU A 1 -12.77 11.28 -7.13
C GLU A 1 -11.42 11.97 -7.09
N TYR A 2 -11.23 12.99 -6.23
CA TYR A 2 -9.96 13.68 -5.99
C TYR A 2 -8.74 12.75 -5.80
N ILE A 3 -8.76 11.87 -4.80
CA ILE A 3 -7.65 10.91 -4.51
C ILE A 3 -7.30 10.06 -5.74
N SER A 4 -8.33 9.60 -6.43
CA SER A 4 -8.19 8.69 -7.56
C SER A 4 -7.43 9.33 -8.72
N ARG A 5 -7.66 10.63 -8.94
CA ARG A 5 -7.01 11.43 -9.98
C ARG A 5 -5.60 11.84 -9.57
N HIS A 6 -5.38 12.12 -8.28
CA HIS A 6 -4.04 12.39 -7.75
C HIS A 6 -3.12 11.17 -7.88
N LEU A 7 -3.61 9.97 -7.55
CA LEU A 7 -2.84 8.73 -7.70
C LEU A 7 -2.49 8.44 -9.17
N GLU A 8 -3.39 8.71 -10.13
CA GLU A 8 -3.07 8.57 -11.57
C GLU A 8 -1.95 9.53 -12.00
N GLN A 9 -1.96 10.77 -11.51
CA GLN A 9 -0.91 11.75 -11.82
C GLN A 9 0.44 11.38 -11.21
N GLU A 10 0.44 10.89 -9.96
CA GLU A 10 1.65 10.39 -9.32
C GLU A 10 2.17 9.14 -10.05
N ASP A 11 1.29 8.28 -10.55
CA ASP A 11 1.64 7.09 -11.33
C ASP A 11 2.36 7.46 -12.63
N GLU A 12 1.86 8.46 -13.37
CA GLU A 12 2.50 8.95 -14.59
C GLU A 12 3.99 9.32 -14.36
N ALA A 13 4.30 9.92 -13.21
CA ALA A 13 5.69 10.21 -12.84
C ALA A 13 6.46 8.94 -12.43
N ALA A 14 5.83 7.99 -11.77
CA ALA A 14 6.44 6.72 -11.38
C ALA A 14 6.77 5.82 -12.59
N GLN A 15 6.01 5.93 -13.69
CA GLN A 15 6.31 5.23 -14.94
C GLN A 15 7.70 5.57 -15.51
N GLU A 16 8.22 6.77 -15.24
CA GLU A 16 9.59 7.15 -15.63
C GLU A 16 10.67 6.43 -14.80
N MET A 17 10.36 6.06 -13.55
CA MET A 17 11.30 5.38 -12.65
C MET A 17 11.44 3.91 -13.00
N LEU A 18 10.31 3.25 -13.23
CA LEU A 18 10.22 1.84 -13.59
C LEU A 18 8.89 1.62 -14.34
N PRO A 19 8.92 1.37 -15.65
CA PRO A 19 7.70 1.06 -16.38
C PRO A 19 7.00 -0.16 -15.77
N HIS A 20 5.74 0.00 -15.43
CA HIS A 20 4.98 -0.99 -14.68
C HIS A 20 3.50 -0.94 -15.08
N TYR A 21 2.79 -2.04 -14.80
CA TYR A 21 1.35 -2.09 -15.01
C TYR A 21 0.64 -1.69 -13.72
N PHE A 22 -0.09 -0.58 -13.79
CA PHE A 22 -0.90 -0.02 -12.71
C PHE A 22 -2.37 -0.34 -12.96
N GLU A 23 -2.97 -1.16 -12.08
CA GLU A 23 -4.39 -1.49 -12.16
C GLU A 23 -5.14 -0.89 -10.98
N LYS A 24 -6.15 -0.08 -11.26
CA LYS A 24 -6.93 0.62 -10.24
C LYS A 24 -8.38 0.14 -10.23
N TYR A 25 -8.88 -0.11 -9.03
CA TYR A 25 -10.28 -0.45 -8.77
C TYR A 25 -10.94 0.67 -7.96
N LYS A 26 -12.18 0.96 -8.32
CA LYS A 26 -13.02 1.93 -7.59
C LYS A 26 -14.22 1.18 -7.04
N THR A 27 -14.22 0.99 -5.73
CA THR A 27 -15.31 0.38 -4.96
C THR A 27 -15.91 1.45 -4.03
N ASP A 28 -16.07 1.17 -2.75
CA ASP A 28 -16.37 2.15 -1.71
C ASP A 28 -15.12 2.96 -1.29
N GLY A 29 -13.92 2.45 -1.61
CA GLY A 29 -12.63 3.13 -1.51
C GLY A 29 -11.90 3.26 -2.85
N VAL A 30 -10.58 3.53 -2.77
CA VAL A 30 -9.65 3.46 -3.90
C VAL A 30 -8.65 2.36 -3.60
N GLU A 31 -8.56 1.39 -4.49
CA GLU A 31 -7.63 0.27 -4.44
C GLU A 31 -6.84 0.26 -5.73
N PHE A 32 -5.56 -0.09 -5.65
CA PHE A 32 -4.72 -0.23 -6.83
C PHE A 32 -3.64 -1.27 -6.60
N GLU A 33 -3.15 -1.82 -7.70
CA GLU A 33 -2.13 -2.84 -7.76
C GLU A 33 -1.05 -2.42 -8.75
N ILE A 34 0.18 -2.75 -8.40
CA ILE A 34 1.37 -2.42 -9.19
C ILE A 34 2.08 -3.73 -9.51
N TYR A 35 2.16 -4.02 -10.80
CA TYR A 35 2.88 -5.16 -11.32
C TYR A 35 4.14 -4.63 -12.01
N ALA A 36 5.30 -5.06 -11.54
CA ALA A 36 6.59 -4.67 -12.10
C ALA A 36 7.47 -5.91 -12.29
N GLY A 37 8.18 -5.96 -13.42
CA GLY A 37 9.05 -7.08 -13.76
C GLY A 37 9.61 -6.96 -15.17
N GLN A 38 10.64 -7.76 -15.47
CA GLN A 38 11.30 -7.74 -16.79
C GLN A 38 10.33 -7.92 -17.96
N SER A 39 9.27 -8.74 -17.77
CA SER A 39 8.26 -9.00 -18.81
C SER A 39 7.46 -7.75 -19.22
N LEU A 40 7.45 -6.71 -18.39
CA LEU A 40 6.79 -5.42 -18.67
C LEU A 40 7.74 -4.38 -19.25
N LEU A 41 9.05 -4.68 -19.32
CA LEU A 41 10.05 -3.79 -19.89
C LEU A 41 10.31 -4.17 -21.35
N PRO A 42 9.85 -3.39 -22.35
CA PRO A 42 10.12 -3.68 -23.75
C PRO A 42 11.61 -3.50 -24.10
N LYS A 43 12.32 -2.66 -23.33
CA LYS A 43 13.75 -2.39 -23.44
C LYS A 43 14.33 -2.16 -22.03
N GLY A 44 15.60 -2.48 -21.84
CA GLY A 44 16.29 -2.34 -20.56
C GLY A 44 16.28 -3.62 -19.72
N GLN A 45 16.94 -3.56 -18.56
CA GLN A 45 17.00 -4.65 -17.59
C GLN A 45 16.27 -4.24 -16.33
N PHE A 46 15.45 -5.14 -15.81
CA PHE A 46 14.79 -4.97 -14.52
C PHE A 46 15.83 -5.05 -13.41
N ASP A 47 15.90 -4.01 -12.58
CA ASP A 47 16.80 -3.94 -11.44
C ASP A 47 16.03 -3.83 -10.12
N ILE A 48 16.54 -4.52 -9.10
CA ILE A 48 16.01 -4.51 -7.74
C ILE A 48 16.05 -3.09 -7.17
N LEU A 49 17.07 -2.29 -7.49
CA LEU A 49 17.13 -0.90 -7.04
C LEU A 49 15.96 -0.06 -7.57
N GLN A 50 15.54 -0.27 -8.82
CA GLN A 50 14.38 0.41 -9.39
C GLN A 50 13.09 -0.04 -8.70
N LEU A 51 12.96 -1.33 -8.37
CA LEU A 51 11.84 -1.85 -7.60
C LEU A 51 11.79 -1.22 -6.19
N SER A 52 12.95 -1.09 -5.53
CA SER A 52 13.06 -0.41 -4.23
C SER A 52 12.61 1.05 -4.31
N ASN A 53 13.00 1.78 -5.37
CA ASN A 53 12.55 3.15 -5.59
C ASN A 53 11.03 3.23 -5.81
N LEU A 54 10.45 2.31 -6.59
CA LEU A 54 9.00 2.26 -6.82
C LEU A 54 8.22 1.99 -5.52
N ARG A 55 8.73 1.09 -4.66
CA ARG A 55 8.14 0.81 -3.34
C ARG A 55 8.21 2.01 -2.40
N LEU A 56 9.36 2.69 -2.37
CA LEU A 56 9.51 3.91 -1.59
C LEU A 56 8.56 5.01 -2.09
N TRP A 57 8.43 5.16 -3.42
CA TRP A 57 7.45 6.07 -4.01
C TRP A 57 6.03 5.72 -3.58
N GLN A 58 5.63 4.43 -3.62
CA GLN A 58 4.29 4.00 -3.18
C GLN A 58 4.02 4.41 -1.73
N LEU A 59 5.00 4.21 -0.83
CA LEU A 59 4.88 4.63 0.57
C LEU A 59 4.72 6.16 0.70
N MET A 60 5.51 6.93 -0.03
CA MET A 60 5.42 8.39 -0.05
C MET A 60 4.06 8.87 -0.57
N ALA A 61 3.57 8.27 -1.66
CA ALA A 61 2.26 8.58 -2.24
C ALA A 61 1.13 8.30 -1.23
N MET A 62 1.18 7.17 -0.51
CA MET A 62 0.20 6.86 0.53
C MET A 62 0.24 7.85 1.70
N CYS A 63 1.43 8.32 2.10
CA CYS A 63 1.55 9.38 3.11
C CYS A 63 0.95 10.70 2.62
N THR A 64 1.24 11.10 1.38
CA THR A 64 0.67 12.31 0.75
C THR A 64 -0.85 12.26 0.68
N VAL A 65 -1.41 11.13 0.23
CA VAL A 65 -2.85 10.90 0.18
C VAL A 65 -3.46 11.01 1.58
N THR A 66 -2.83 10.41 2.59
CA THR A 66 -3.31 10.49 3.99
C THR A 66 -3.36 11.93 4.50
N ARG A 67 -2.33 12.74 4.21
CA ARG A 67 -2.27 14.16 4.59
C ARG A 67 -3.34 14.99 3.88
N GLN A 68 -3.46 14.84 2.57
CA GLN A 68 -4.48 15.54 1.79
C GLN A 68 -5.88 15.20 2.26
N LEU A 69 -6.12 13.94 2.66
CA LEU A 69 -7.41 13.52 3.21
C LEU A 69 -7.68 14.10 4.59
N ALA A 70 -6.66 14.19 5.45
CA ALA A 70 -6.78 14.86 6.74
C ALA A 70 -7.16 16.35 6.58
N GLU A 71 -6.56 17.05 5.62
CA GLU A 71 -6.92 18.44 5.31
C GLU A 71 -8.31 18.56 4.69
N LEU A 72 -8.65 17.70 3.73
CA LEU A 72 -9.97 17.69 3.10
C LEU A 72 -11.07 17.40 4.11
N LYS A 73 -10.83 16.50 5.07
CA LYS A 73 -11.78 16.15 6.15
C LYS A 73 -12.26 17.39 6.91
N LYS A 74 -11.40 18.39 7.12
CA LYS A 74 -11.74 19.66 7.80
C LYS A 74 -12.77 20.50 7.04
N GLN A 75 -12.92 20.26 5.73
CA GLN A 75 -13.81 21.01 4.84
C GLN A 75 -15.10 20.24 4.50
N LEU A 76 -15.20 18.96 4.90
CA LEU A 76 -16.34 18.13 4.57
C LEU A 76 -17.49 18.35 5.57
N PRO A 77 -18.75 18.51 5.09
CA PRO A 77 -19.92 18.61 5.96
C PRO A 77 -20.11 17.37 6.86
N LEU A 78 -19.69 16.21 6.37
CA LEU A 78 -19.61 14.97 7.13
C LEU A 78 -18.17 14.47 7.06
N PRO A 79 -17.41 14.48 8.18
CA PRO A 79 -16.04 14.01 8.19
C PRO A 79 -15.99 12.51 7.89
N LEU A 80 -15.25 12.13 6.85
CA LEU A 80 -15.00 10.74 6.50
C LEU A 80 -13.58 10.35 6.91
N ASP A 81 -13.49 9.29 7.71
CA ASP A 81 -12.20 8.71 8.07
C ASP A 81 -11.75 7.69 7.02
N THR A 82 -10.47 7.73 6.71
CA THR A 82 -9.84 6.76 5.81
C THR A 82 -8.69 6.09 6.52
N ALA A 83 -8.51 4.79 6.27
CA ALA A 83 -7.46 4.00 6.86
C ALA A 83 -6.65 3.35 5.74
N GLN A 84 -5.34 3.57 5.74
CA GLN A 84 -4.49 3.20 4.61
C GLN A 84 -3.80 1.87 4.86
N MET A 85 -3.60 1.09 3.80
CA MET A 85 -2.87 -0.16 3.87
C MET A 85 -2.14 -0.48 2.58
N ILE A 86 -0.95 -1.06 2.70
CA ILE A 86 -0.22 -1.71 1.62
C ILE A 86 -0.08 -3.18 1.98
N PHE A 87 -0.42 -4.08 1.05
CA PHE A 87 -0.11 -5.50 1.17
C PHE A 87 1.09 -5.82 0.27
N VAL A 88 2.23 -6.12 0.89
CA VAL A 88 3.47 -6.43 0.21
C VAL A 88 3.48 -7.88 -0.21
N TYR A 89 3.45 -8.11 -1.52
CA TYR A 89 3.49 -9.44 -2.11
C TYR A 89 4.67 -9.57 -3.07
N SER A 90 5.81 -10.02 -2.54
CA SER A 90 7.09 -10.09 -3.26
C SER A 90 7.32 -11.41 -4.03
N ASN A 91 6.30 -12.24 -4.20
CA ASN A 91 6.44 -13.50 -4.94
C ASN A 91 6.19 -13.23 -6.44
N PRO A 92 7.06 -13.71 -7.34
CA PRO A 92 6.80 -13.65 -8.77
C PRO A 92 5.47 -14.32 -9.12
N ILE A 93 4.74 -13.69 -10.03
CA ILE A 93 3.47 -14.18 -10.54
C ILE A 93 3.46 -14.07 -12.06
N ASP A 94 2.74 -14.97 -12.70
CA ASP A 94 2.54 -14.94 -14.14
C ASP A 94 1.30 -14.09 -14.45
N ILE A 95 1.47 -13.12 -15.34
CA ILE A 95 0.39 -12.28 -15.86
C ILE A 95 0.18 -12.59 -17.35
N ARG A 96 -1.08 -12.63 -17.75
CA ARG A 96 -1.49 -12.85 -19.15
C ARG A 96 -2.41 -11.75 -19.61
N PHE A 97 -2.22 -11.27 -20.83
CA PHE A 97 -3.11 -10.28 -21.41
C PHE A 97 -4.35 -10.94 -21.99
N ARG A 98 -5.53 -10.58 -21.48
CA ARG A 98 -6.82 -11.01 -22.00
C ARG A 98 -7.28 -10.06 -23.09
N MET A 99 -7.17 -10.50 -24.35
CA MET A 99 -7.47 -9.67 -25.54
C MET A 99 -8.93 -9.21 -25.59
N ASP A 100 -9.86 -10.04 -25.11
CA ASP A 100 -11.30 -9.77 -25.04
C ASP A 100 -11.64 -8.68 -24.02
N GLU A 101 -10.98 -8.71 -22.87
CA GLU A 101 -11.20 -7.78 -21.75
C GLU A 101 -10.24 -6.58 -21.79
N LYS A 102 -9.24 -6.60 -22.67
CA LYS A 102 -8.17 -5.61 -22.80
C LYS A 102 -7.47 -5.29 -21.46
N ARG A 103 -7.29 -6.30 -20.61
CA ARG A 103 -6.62 -6.18 -19.31
C ARG A 103 -5.67 -7.34 -19.07
N PHE A 104 -4.71 -7.15 -18.17
CA PHE A 104 -3.93 -8.26 -17.65
C PHE A 104 -4.74 -9.02 -16.60
N ASP A 105 -4.57 -10.32 -16.54
CA ASP A 105 -5.12 -11.20 -15.50
C ASP A 105 -3.97 -12.07 -14.97
N VAL A 106 -3.98 -12.34 -13.67
CA VAL A 106 -2.98 -13.19 -13.02
C VAL A 106 -3.36 -14.65 -13.27
N ASP A 107 -2.41 -15.45 -13.74
CA ASP A 107 -2.69 -16.82 -14.17
C ASP A 107 -2.87 -17.79 -12.98
N GLY A 108 -3.78 -18.75 -13.14
CA GLY A 108 -4.00 -19.87 -12.21
C GLY A 108 -4.62 -19.55 -10.84
N ALA A 109 -4.44 -20.48 -9.90
CA ALA A 109 -5.00 -20.42 -8.53
C ALA A 109 -4.35 -19.34 -7.63
N TYR A 110 -3.28 -18.70 -8.09
CA TYR A 110 -2.57 -17.65 -7.35
C TYR A 110 -3.42 -16.39 -7.19
N ASN A 111 -4.11 -15.95 -8.24
CA ASN A 111 -4.99 -14.78 -8.18
C ASN A 111 -6.07 -14.98 -7.09
N ILE A 112 -6.72 -16.14 -7.10
CA ILE A 112 -7.75 -16.50 -6.12
C ILE A 112 -7.19 -16.44 -4.69
N ARG A 113 -6.00 -17.01 -4.45
CA ARG A 113 -5.37 -16.99 -3.12
C ARG A 113 -5.05 -15.57 -2.68
N TYR A 114 -4.52 -14.75 -3.59
CA TYR A 114 -4.19 -13.35 -3.32
C TYR A 114 -5.43 -12.54 -2.97
N GLU A 115 -6.50 -12.64 -3.77
CA GLU A 115 -7.80 -12.00 -3.49
C GLU A 115 -8.41 -12.41 -2.15
N ILE A 116 -8.31 -13.71 -1.81
CA ILE A 116 -8.78 -14.23 -0.52
C ILE A 116 -7.97 -13.61 0.63
N ILE A 117 -6.64 -13.50 0.49
CA ILE A 117 -5.79 -12.90 1.52
C ILE A 117 -6.14 -11.43 1.69
N LYS A 118 -6.27 -10.66 0.61
CA LYS A 118 -6.69 -9.24 0.67
C LYS A 118 -7.96 -9.05 1.47
N LYS A 119 -9.01 -9.81 1.16
CA LYS A 119 -10.31 -9.76 1.87
C LYS A 119 -10.21 -10.13 3.36
N ARG A 120 -9.26 -10.98 3.73
CA ARG A 120 -9.05 -11.40 5.13
C ARG A 120 -8.26 -10.34 5.91
N VAL A 121 -7.18 -9.82 5.31
CA VAL A 121 -6.36 -8.77 5.91
C VAL A 121 -7.14 -7.48 6.10
N ASP A 122 -8.07 -7.17 5.18
CA ASP A 122 -9.00 -6.05 5.29
C ASP A 122 -9.76 -6.01 6.63
N LYS A 123 -10.06 -7.19 7.18
CA LYS A 123 -10.79 -7.38 8.44
C LYS A 123 -9.90 -7.88 9.58
N ALA A 124 -8.58 -7.87 9.39
CA ALA A 124 -7.66 -8.38 10.39
C ALA A 124 -7.65 -7.52 11.67
N LEU A 125 -7.46 -8.21 12.79
CA LEU A 125 -7.23 -7.61 14.09
C LEU A 125 -5.77 -7.82 14.50
N VAL A 126 -5.25 -6.93 15.34
CA VAL A 126 -3.97 -7.14 16.00
C VAL A 126 -4.11 -8.32 16.97
N ASP A 127 -3.18 -9.27 16.90
CA ASP A 127 -3.27 -10.51 17.67
C ASP A 127 -3.39 -10.24 19.17
N GLY A 128 -4.31 -10.95 19.83
CA GLY A 128 -4.61 -10.75 21.25
C GLY A 128 -5.46 -9.50 21.57
N THR A 129 -5.99 -8.79 20.57
CA THR A 129 -6.80 -7.57 20.78
C THR A 129 -8.05 -7.53 19.89
N GLU A 130 -8.95 -6.58 20.18
CA GLU A 130 -10.09 -6.22 19.33
C GLU A 130 -9.75 -5.08 18.35
N GLU A 131 -8.50 -4.64 18.30
CA GLU A 131 -8.07 -3.49 17.50
C GLU A 131 -7.92 -3.89 16.02
N ARG A 132 -8.54 -3.11 15.12
CA ARG A 132 -8.33 -3.25 13.67
C ARG A 132 -6.89 -2.94 13.29
N LEU A 133 -6.37 -3.69 12.34
CA LEU A 133 -5.02 -3.45 11.83
C LEU A 133 -4.88 -2.07 11.18
N ARG A 134 -5.90 -1.65 10.42
CA ARG A 134 -5.98 -0.31 9.83
C ARG A 134 -6.68 0.65 10.78
N ALA A 135 -6.13 1.85 10.92
CA ALA A 135 -6.71 2.92 11.73
C ALA A 135 -6.62 4.27 10.98
N PRO A 136 -7.54 5.22 11.25
CA PRO A 136 -7.46 6.56 10.68
C PRO A 136 -6.13 7.26 11.00
N GLY A 137 -5.58 7.97 10.01
CA GLY A 137 -4.29 8.66 10.14
C GLY A 137 -3.06 7.73 10.21
N LYS A 138 -3.26 6.41 10.14
CA LYS A 138 -2.18 5.43 10.13
C LYS A 138 -2.06 4.73 8.78
N LEU A 139 -0.85 4.30 8.47
CA LEU A 139 -0.52 3.41 7.35
C LEU A 139 -0.11 2.06 7.91
N ALA A 140 -0.84 1.00 7.52
CA ALA A 140 -0.49 -0.39 7.82
C ALA A 140 0.21 -1.02 6.61
N ILE A 141 1.33 -1.72 6.83
CA ILE A 141 2.08 -2.43 5.80
C ILE A 141 2.08 -3.90 6.19
N VAL A 142 1.37 -4.72 5.43
CA VAL A 142 1.25 -6.16 5.68
C VAL A 142 2.23 -6.91 4.81
N TYR A 143 2.98 -7.84 5.40
CA TYR A 143 4.02 -8.61 4.72
C TYR A 143 4.06 -10.05 5.24
N ALA A 144 4.69 -10.94 4.47
CA ALA A 144 4.85 -12.35 4.83
C ALA A 144 6.31 -12.74 5.11
N ALA A 145 7.28 -12.10 4.43
CA ALA A 145 8.67 -12.48 4.52
C ALA A 145 9.49 -11.49 5.35
N GLU A 146 10.46 -12.00 6.12
CA GLU A 146 11.36 -11.18 6.94
C GLU A 146 12.18 -10.18 6.11
N LYS A 147 12.54 -10.55 4.87
CA LYS A 147 13.21 -9.63 3.93
C LYS A 147 12.40 -8.36 3.67
N ASP A 148 11.07 -8.50 3.53
CA ASP A 148 10.17 -7.38 3.27
C ASP A 148 10.08 -6.50 4.53
N ARG A 149 10.10 -7.11 5.72
CA ARG A 149 10.17 -6.37 6.99
C ARG A 149 11.40 -5.47 7.06
N ILE A 150 12.58 -6.04 6.78
CA ILE A 150 13.86 -5.32 6.84
C ILE A 150 13.83 -4.15 5.85
N GLU A 151 13.45 -4.42 4.61
CA GLU A 151 13.39 -3.42 3.54
C GLU A 151 12.39 -2.28 3.87
N TYR A 152 11.18 -2.61 4.29
CA TYR A 152 10.18 -1.59 4.65
C TYR A 152 10.54 -0.83 5.92
N MET A 153 11.25 -1.45 6.87
CA MET A 153 11.77 -0.75 8.05
C MET A 153 12.78 0.34 7.65
N GLU A 154 13.63 0.09 6.65
CA GLU A 154 14.55 1.11 6.12
C GLU A 154 13.79 2.27 5.47
N TYR A 155 12.78 1.97 4.65
CA TYR A 155 11.92 3.01 4.06
C TYR A 155 11.23 3.84 5.13
N LEU A 156 10.62 3.21 6.13
CA LEU A 156 9.93 3.91 7.21
C LEU A 156 10.87 4.80 8.02
N ARG A 157 12.09 4.35 8.32
CA ARG A 157 13.11 5.19 8.97
C ARG A 157 13.46 6.41 8.13
N PHE A 158 13.60 6.23 6.82
CA PHE A 158 13.80 7.35 5.90
C PHE A 158 12.61 8.32 5.94
N LEU A 159 11.36 7.84 5.87
CA LEU A 159 10.17 8.69 5.94
C LEU A 159 10.07 9.45 7.27
N ALA A 160 10.42 8.81 8.39
CA ALA A 160 10.46 9.46 9.71
C ALA A 160 11.52 10.57 9.74
N SER A 161 12.71 10.34 9.15
CA SER A 161 13.76 11.37 9.04
C SER A 161 13.31 12.59 8.20
N ARG A 162 12.39 12.38 7.27
CA ARG A 162 11.78 13.41 6.43
C ARG A 162 10.54 14.06 7.05
N LYS A 163 10.16 13.67 8.28
CA LYS A 163 8.93 14.10 8.96
C LYS A 163 7.68 13.86 8.11
N LEU A 164 7.65 12.72 7.40
CA LEU A 164 6.45 12.26 6.69
C LEU A 164 5.56 11.41 7.59
N ILE A 165 6.18 10.72 8.55
CA ILE A 165 5.55 9.91 9.57
C ILE A 165 6.16 10.25 10.94
N LEU A 166 5.45 9.90 12.02
CA LEU A 166 6.01 9.92 13.36
C LEU A 166 7.10 8.83 13.51
N PRO A 167 8.07 9.02 14.43
CA PRO A 167 9.20 8.09 14.56
C PRO A 167 8.82 6.73 15.18
N ASP A 168 7.65 6.62 15.80
CA ASP A 168 7.18 5.37 16.38
C ASP A 168 6.67 4.42 15.27
N ILE A 169 7.27 3.23 15.20
CA ILE A 169 6.94 2.19 14.23
C ILE A 169 6.49 0.97 15.01
N GLU A 170 5.20 0.63 14.88
CA GLU A 170 4.60 -0.51 15.54
C GLU A 170 4.85 -1.78 14.72
N GLU A 171 5.44 -2.82 15.33
CA GLU A 171 5.49 -4.17 14.75
C GLU A 171 4.33 -5.00 15.32
N LEU A 172 3.35 -5.30 14.48
CA LEU A 172 2.07 -5.87 14.89
C LEU A 172 1.94 -7.32 14.43
N PRO A 173 1.75 -8.29 15.35
CA PRO A 173 1.28 -9.62 14.98
C PRO A 173 -0.17 -9.53 14.48
N ILE A 174 -0.49 -10.30 13.45
CA ILE A 174 -1.83 -10.38 12.90
C ILE A 174 -2.55 -11.58 13.51
N GLY A 175 -3.77 -11.36 14.01
CA GLY A 175 -4.61 -12.42 14.57
C GLY A 175 -4.91 -13.52 13.56
N LYS A 176 -5.38 -14.67 14.05
CA LYS A 176 -5.61 -15.85 13.19
C LYS A 176 -6.55 -15.54 12.03
N LEU A 177 -6.04 -15.70 10.81
CA LEU A 177 -6.81 -15.63 9.58
C LEU A 177 -6.98 -17.06 9.05
N GLN A 178 -8.22 -17.51 8.86
CA GLN A 178 -8.49 -18.87 8.37
C GLN A 178 -7.68 -19.13 7.08
N GLY A 179 -6.87 -20.18 7.00
CA GLY A 179 -6.13 -20.53 5.77
C GLY A 179 -5.09 -19.49 5.29
N VAL A 180 -4.67 -18.56 6.15
CA VAL A 180 -3.57 -17.63 5.92
C VAL A 180 -2.69 -17.62 7.16
N GLU A 181 -1.41 -17.92 6.98
CA GLU A 181 -0.44 -17.99 8.07
C GLU A 181 0.80 -17.18 7.73
N GLY A 182 1.54 -16.77 8.77
CA GLY A 182 2.83 -16.09 8.63
C GLY A 182 2.78 -14.60 8.27
N LEU A 183 1.58 -13.99 8.20
CA LEU A 183 1.48 -12.55 7.98
C LEU A 183 1.78 -11.76 9.25
N ARG A 184 2.47 -10.64 9.06
CA ARG A 184 2.76 -9.62 10.06
C ARG A 184 2.54 -8.24 9.47
N ALA A 185 2.53 -7.23 10.32
CA ALA A 185 2.39 -5.86 9.87
C ALA A 185 3.37 -4.90 10.55
N LEU A 186 3.77 -3.88 9.81
CA LEU A 186 4.28 -2.63 10.36
C LEU A 186 3.14 -1.63 10.35
N ARG A 187 3.02 -0.79 11.37
CA ARG A 187 2.05 0.30 11.39
C ARG A 187 2.71 1.58 11.86
N VAL A 188 2.42 2.67 11.16
CA VAL A 188 2.99 3.99 11.43
C VAL A 188 1.91 5.06 11.39
N THR A 189 2.10 6.11 12.18
CA THR A 189 1.23 7.28 12.15
C THR A 189 1.79 8.28 11.13
N VAL A 190 0.96 8.68 10.17
CA VAL A 190 1.35 9.73 9.20
C VAL A 190 1.36 11.06 9.94
N ASP A 191 2.45 11.81 9.80
CA ASP A 191 2.56 13.14 10.39
C ASP A 191 1.69 14.08 9.56
N VAL A 192 0.48 14.40 10.03
CA VAL A 192 -0.45 15.30 9.31
C VAL A 192 -0.20 16.78 9.62
N GLY A 193 0.84 17.11 10.37
CA GLY A 193 1.15 18.49 10.76
C GLY A 193 0.00 19.11 11.54
N GLU A 194 -0.12 18.80 12.83
CA GLU A 194 -0.96 19.63 13.70
C GLU A 194 -0.28 20.98 13.92
N GLN A 195 -0.89 22.06 13.46
CA GLN A 195 -1.02 23.20 14.36
C GLN A 195 -1.96 22.75 15.47
N CYS A 196 -1.45 22.74 16.69
CA CYS A 196 -2.17 22.51 17.93
C CYS A 196 -3.60 23.09 17.86
N CYS A 197 -4.60 22.22 17.83
CA CYS A 197 -5.89 22.56 18.41
C CYS A 197 -5.79 22.24 19.91
N GLU A 198 -5.08 23.10 20.64
CA GLU A 198 -5.30 23.24 22.08
C GLU A 198 -6.57 24.08 22.29
N GLY A 199 -7.48 23.61 23.15
CA GLY A 199 -8.53 24.42 23.78
C GLY A 199 -9.96 24.05 23.42
#